data_AF-A0A2J8MG37-F1
#
_entry.id   AF-A0A2J8MG37-F1
#
_cell.length_a   1.000
_cell.length_b   1.000
_cell.length_c   1.000
_cell.angle_alpha   90.00
_cell.angle_beta   90.00
_cell.angle_gamma   90.00
#
_symmetry.space_group_name_H-M   'P 1'
#
loop_
_entity.id
_entity.type
_entity.pdbx_description
1 polymer ?
#
loop_
_entity_poly.entity_id
_entity_poly.type
_entity_poly.pdbx_seq_one_letter_code
_entity_poly.pdbx_strand_id
1 'polypeptide(L)'
;MEGHYVHAGNIIATQRHFRWHPGAHVGLGKNKCLYALEEGIVRYTKEVYVPHPRNTEAVDLITRLPKGAVLYKTFVHVVPAKPEGTFKLVAML
;
A
#
# COMPACT_ATOMS: atom_id res chain seq x y z
N MET A 1 0.94 2.78 13.71
CA MET A 1 0.98 1.31 13.90
C MET A 1 -0.33 0.73 13.40
N GLU A 2 -0.50 -0.60 13.39
CA GLU A 2 -1.78 -1.20 13.00
C GLU A 2 -2.93 -0.62 13.83
N GLY A 3 -4.04 -0.30 13.16
CA GLY A 3 -5.21 0.30 13.81
C GLY A 3 -5.13 1.80 14.07
N HIS A 4 -3.99 2.46 13.79
CA HIS A 4 -3.88 3.91 13.96
C HIS A 4 -4.61 4.65 12.84
N TYR A 5 -5.29 5.75 13.22
CA TYR A 5 -5.81 6.73 12.28
C TYR A 5 -4.68 7.59 11.73
N VAL A 6 -4.67 7.81 10.42
CA VAL A 6 -3.72 8.65 9.70
C VAL A 6 -4.46 9.63 8.79
N HIS A 7 -3.88 10.80 8.59
CA HIS A 7 -4.31 11.75 7.58
C HIS A 7 -3.55 11.51 6.26
N ALA A 8 -4.12 11.97 5.16
CA ALA A 8 -3.43 12.00 3.87
C ALA A 8 -2.09 12.76 3.99
N GLY A 9 -1.02 12.19 3.43
CA GLY A 9 0.34 12.71 3.50
C GLY A 9 1.15 12.27 4.72
N ASN A 10 0.53 11.71 5.77
CA ASN A 10 1.28 11.22 6.93
C ASN A 10 2.26 10.11 6.53
N ILE A 11 3.49 10.20 7.02
CA ILE A 11 4.50 9.14 6.87
C ILE A 11 4.10 7.96 7.75
N ILE A 12 3.95 6.78 7.14
CA ILE A 12 3.59 5.54 7.84
C ILE A 12 4.86 4.81 8.31
N ALA A 13 5.88 4.74 7.43
CA ALA A 13 7.14 4.08 7.74
C ALA A 13 8.28 4.58 6.84
N THR A 14 9.49 4.68 7.41
CA THR A 14 10.73 4.88 6.65
C THR A 14 11.55 3.60 6.69
N GLN A 15 12.25 3.29 5.59
CA GLN A 15 13.00 2.04 5.46
C GLN A 15 14.12 2.16 4.42
N ARG A 16 15.26 1.48 4.64
CA ARG A 16 16.38 1.44 3.67
C ARG A 16 16.16 0.40 2.58
N HIS A 17 15.57 -0.74 2.94
CA HIS A 17 15.17 -1.83 2.04
C HIS A 17 13.66 -2.05 2.16
N PHE A 18 13.05 -2.73 1.18
CA PHE A 18 11.62 -3.06 1.24
C PHE A 18 11.35 -4.10 2.33
N ARG A 19 11.06 -3.62 3.54
CA ARG A 19 10.52 -4.43 4.65
C ARG A 19 9.00 -4.55 4.51
N TRP A 20 8.36 -3.44 4.16
CA TRP A 20 6.95 -3.34 3.87
C TRP A 20 6.74 -2.82 2.45
N HIS A 21 5.77 -3.40 1.76
CA HIS A 21 5.36 -2.99 0.41
C HIS A 21 4.14 -2.06 0.49
N PRO A 22 4.04 -1.07 -0.42
CA PRO A 22 2.86 -0.24 -0.52
C PRO A 22 1.68 -1.08 -1.01
N GLY A 23 0.58 -1.07 -0.25
CA GLY A 23 -0.71 -1.63 -0.63
C GLY A 23 -1.71 -0.54 -1.03
N ALA A 24 -2.98 -0.75 -0.71
CA ALA A 24 -4.06 0.18 -1.05
C ALA A 24 -3.93 1.52 -0.32
N HIS A 25 -4.07 2.62 -1.05
CA HIS A 25 -3.99 4.00 -0.54
C HIS A 25 -2.66 4.33 0.19
N VAL A 26 -1.57 3.68 -0.19
CA VAL A 26 -0.22 3.95 0.33
C VAL A 26 0.72 4.29 -0.81
N GLY A 27 1.35 5.47 -0.72
CA GLY A 27 2.36 5.94 -1.64
C GLY A 27 3.76 5.44 -1.28
N LEU A 28 4.67 5.47 -2.26
CA LEU A 28 6.07 5.09 -2.11
C LEU A 28 6.98 6.24 -2.54
N GLY A 29 7.76 6.79 -1.61
CA GLY A 29 8.74 7.83 -1.88
C GLY A 29 10.05 7.29 -2.47
N LYS A 30 10.91 8.20 -2.97
CA LYS A 30 12.23 7.87 -3.57
C LYS A 30 13.12 7.02 -2.64
N ASN A 31 13.07 7.30 -1.35
CA ASN A 31 13.85 6.59 -0.33
C ASN A 31 13.09 5.38 0.25
N LYS A 32 12.14 4.82 -0.50
CA LYS A 32 11.26 3.69 -0.11
C LYS A 32 10.38 3.97 1.12
N CYS A 33 10.21 5.24 1.46
CA CYS A 33 9.31 5.72 2.51
C CYS A 33 7.85 5.46 2.10
N LEU A 34 7.03 5.00 3.04
CA LEU A 34 5.60 4.79 2.85
C LEU A 34 4.83 5.94 3.47
N TYR A 35 3.85 6.48 2.75
CA TYR A 35 2.99 7.56 3.22
C TYR A 35 1.54 7.31 2.84
N ALA A 36 0.60 7.78 3.66
CA ALA A 36 -0.82 7.64 3.42
C ALA A 36 -1.26 8.54 2.25
N LEU A 37 -2.06 8.00 1.33
CA LEU A 37 -2.70 8.79 0.27
C LEU A 37 -4.08 9.31 0.70
N GLU A 38 -4.74 8.59 1.61
CA GLU A 38 -6.09 8.89 2.10
C GLU A 38 -6.11 9.00 3.62
N GLU A 39 -7.16 9.62 4.17
CA GLU A 39 -7.42 9.58 5.61
C GLU A 39 -8.11 8.27 6.01
N GLY A 40 -7.58 7.59 7.03
CA GLY A 40 -8.15 6.31 7.43
C GLY A 40 -7.33 5.52 8.43
N ILE A 41 -7.63 4.23 8.55
CA ILE A 41 -6.98 3.31 9.49
C ILE A 41 -5.90 2.49 8.78
N VAL A 42 -4.69 2.45 9.36
CA VAL A 42 -3.59 1.63 8.83
C VAL A 42 -3.81 0.14 9.10
N ARG A 43 -3.64 -0.69 8.08
CA ARG A 43 -3.72 -2.16 8.14
C ARG A 43 -2.51 -2.81 7.49
N TYR A 44 -2.08 -3.95 8.06
CA TYR A 44 -0.99 -4.76 7.52
C TYR A 44 -1.53 -6.13 7.12
N THR A 45 -1.13 -6.61 5.95
CA THR A 45 -1.59 -7.90 5.41
C THR A 45 -0.41 -8.70 4.88
N LYS A 46 -0.62 -10.00 4.67
CA LYS A 46 0.30 -10.89 3.96
C LYS A 46 -0.33 -11.26 2.63
N GLU A 47 0.22 -10.72 1.53
CA GLU A 47 -0.35 -10.88 0.20
C GLU A 47 0.68 -11.48 -0.76
N VAL A 48 0.18 -12.08 -1.84
CA VAL A 48 1.00 -12.66 -2.89
C VAL A 48 1.78 -11.54 -3.59
N TYR A 49 3.08 -11.72 -3.70
CA TYR A 49 3.96 -10.78 -4.39
C TYR A 49 4.11 -11.15 -5.86
N VAL A 50 3.55 -10.31 -6.71
CA VAL A 50 3.71 -10.37 -8.16
C VAL A 50 4.49 -9.12 -8.61
N PRO A 51 5.78 -9.24 -8.96
CA PRO A 51 6.58 -8.11 -9.39
C PRO A 51 6.19 -7.68 -10.81
N HIS A 52 6.47 -6.41 -11.13
CA HIS A 52 6.38 -5.92 -12.49
C HIS A 52 7.42 -6.64 -13.39
N PRO A 53 7.08 -7.03 -14.64
CA PRO A 53 8.00 -7.75 -15.53
C PRO A 53 9.34 -7.07 -15.82
N ARG A 54 9.41 -5.74 -15.69
CA ARG A 54 10.66 -4.96 -15.85
C ARG A 54 11.66 -5.16 -14.70
N ASN A 55 11.25 -5.71 -13.56
CA ASN A 55 12.16 -6.03 -12.47
C ASN A 55 12.80 -7.40 -12.74
N THR A 56 13.87 -7.42 -13.53
CA THR A 56 14.56 -8.65 -13.97
C THR A 56 15.00 -9.50 -12.78
N GLU A 57 15.57 -8.90 -11.73
CA GLU A 57 16.00 -9.63 -10.53
C GLU A 57 14.86 -10.39 -9.85
N ALA A 58 13.69 -9.75 -9.72
CA ALA A 58 12.52 -10.37 -9.10
C ALA A 58 11.87 -11.43 -10.01
N VAL A 59 11.86 -11.20 -11.33
CA VAL A 59 11.37 -12.18 -12.30
C VAL A 59 12.28 -13.42 -12.30
N ASP A 60 13.59 -13.23 -12.34
CA ASP A 60 14.59 -14.31 -12.28
C ASP A 60 14.51 -15.09 -10.97
N LEU A 61 14.17 -14.43 -9.86
CA LEU A 61 13.91 -15.13 -8.61
C LEU A 61 12.69 -16.05 -8.72
N ILE A 62 11.58 -15.55 -9.30
CA ILE A 62 10.32 -16.30 -9.39
C ILE A 62 10.44 -17.48 -10.36
N THR A 63 11.13 -17.32 -11.49
CA THR A 63 11.32 -18.40 -12.47
C THR A 63 12.14 -19.57 -11.93
N ARG A 64 12.95 -19.35 -10.88
CA ARG A 64 13.72 -20.39 -10.17
C ARG A 64 12.93 -21.08 -9.06
N LEU A 65 11.74 -20.62 -8.72
CA LEU A 65 10.92 -21.25 -7.69
C LEU A 65 10.28 -22.55 -8.21
N PRO A 66 10.14 -23.58 -7.37
CA PRO A 66 9.47 -24.82 -7.77
C PRO A 66 7.98 -24.55 -8.06
N LYS A 67 7.42 -25.35 -8.96
CA LYS A 67 6.00 -25.24 -9.33
C LYS A 67 5.11 -25.36 -8.09
N GLY A 68 4.20 -24.39 -7.92
CA GLY A 68 3.29 -24.30 -6.77
C GLY A 68 3.82 -23.45 -5.62
N ALA A 69 5.09 -23.01 -5.64
CA ALA A 69 5.59 -22.04 -4.68
C ALA A 69 5.04 -20.63 -4.95
N VAL A 70 4.75 -19.91 -3.88
CA VAL A 70 4.21 -18.54 -3.91
C VAL A 70 5.00 -17.67 -2.95
N LEU A 71 5.42 -16.49 -3.40
CA LEU A 71 6.05 -15.49 -2.54
C LEU A 71 4.98 -14.65 -1.86
N TYR A 72 4.96 -14.64 -0.52
CA TYR A 72 4.15 -13.70 0.26
C TYR A 72 5.02 -12.55 0.78
N LYS A 73 4.48 -11.33 0.72
CA LYS A 73 5.11 -10.14 1.28
C LYS A 73 4.14 -9.40 2.21
N THR A 74 4.70 -8.56 3.07
CA THR A 74 3.89 -7.72 3.97
C THR A 74 3.52 -6.44 3.23
N PHE A 75 2.22 -6.18 3.09
CA PHE A 75 1.71 -4.95 2.51
C PHE A 75 1.10 -4.05 3.58
N VAL A 76 1.09 -2.75 3.32
CA VAL A 76 0.52 -1.72 4.20
C VAL A 76 -0.58 -1.00 3.44
N HIS A 77 -1.73 -0.89 4.07
CA HIS A 77 -2.94 -0.31 3.48
C HIS A 77 -3.46 0.80 4.40
N VAL A 78 -4.16 1.76 3.81
CA VAL A 78 -5.03 2.67 4.56
C VAL A 78 -6.47 2.37 4.14
N VAL A 79 -7.32 2.05 5.12
CA VAL A 79 -8.76 1.86 4.93
C VAL A 79 -9.44 3.22 5.10
N PRO A 80 -9.97 3.84 4.03
CA PRO A 80 -10.53 5.19 4.12
C PRO A 80 -11.70 5.28 5.09
N ALA A 81 -11.75 6.33 5.89
CA ALA A 81 -12.81 6.52 6.90
C ALA A 81 -13.96 7.41 6.41
N LYS A 82 -13.69 8.32 5.47
CA LYS A 82 -14.66 9.30 4.96
C LYS A 82 -14.96 9.00 3.48
N PRO A 83 -16.20 9.19 3.03
CA PRO A 83 -16.51 9.19 1.60
C PRO A 83 -15.91 10.44 0.94
N GLU A 84 -15.72 10.40 -0.38
CA GLU A 84 -15.18 11.52 -1.17
C GLU A 84 -16.03 12.80 -1.03
N GLY A 85 -17.35 12.65 -0.87
CA GLY A 85 -18.25 13.77 -0.66
C GLY A 85 -19.69 13.34 -0.38
N THR A 86 -20.55 14.34 -0.16
CA THR A 86 -21.99 14.17 -0.01
C THR A 86 -22.72 15.16 -0.89
N PHE A 87 -23.82 14.72 -1.51
CA PHE A 87 -24.69 15.62 -2.26
C PHE A 87 -25.39 16.57 -1.31
N LYS A 88 -25.31 17.88 -1.57
CA LYS A 88 -26.01 18.92 -0.82
C LYS A 88 -26.88 19.73 -1.78
N LEU A 89 -28.13 19.93 -1.40
CA LEU A 89 -29.04 20.83 -2.11
C LEU A 89 -28.51 22.26 -1.98
N VAL A 90 -28.35 22.95 -3.12
CA VAL A 90 -27.81 24.32 -3.16
C VAL A 90 -28.91 25.37 -3.40
N ALA A 91 -29.91 25.05 -4.23
CA ALA A 91 -31.05 25.94 -4.48
C ALA A 91 -32.30 25.15 -4.87
N MET A 92 -33.47 25.66 -4.48
CA MET A 92 -34.77 25.27 -5.03
C MET A 92 -35.20 26.42 -5.94
N LEU A 93 -34.78 26.38 -7.21
CA LEU A 93 -35.22 27.32 -8.24
C LEU A 93 -36.64 26.99 -8.69
#